data_AF-A0A336N6Q6-F1
#
_entry.id   AF-A0A336N6Q6-F1
#
_cell.length_a   1.000
_cell.length_b   1.000
_cell.length_c   1.000
_cell.angle_alpha   90.00
_cell.angle_beta   90.00
_cell.angle_gamma   90.00
#
_symmetry.space_group_name_H-M   'P 1'
#
loop_
_entity.id
_entity.type
_entity.pdbx_description
1 polymer ?
#
loop_
_entity_poly.entity_id
_entity_poly.type
_entity_poly.pdbx_seq_one_letter_code
_entity_poly.pdbx_strand_id
1 'polypeptide(L)'
;MTSLDIYVDGADEINPQKMMIKGGGAALTREKIVAALAKNFICIVDSSKQVDVLGSTFPLPVEVIPMARSQVARKLVALGGAPEYREGVVTDNGNIILDVHNLKFLTR
;
A
#
# COMPACT_ATOMS: atom_id res chain seq x y z
N MET A 1 -13.08 17.35 -15.35
CA MET A 1 -12.25 16.29 -15.97
C MET A 1 -12.88 14.96 -15.58
N THR A 2 -13.18 14.06 -16.53
CA THR A 2 -13.97 12.84 -16.26
C THR A 2 -13.15 11.55 -16.23
N SER A 3 -11.95 11.53 -16.84
CA SER A 3 -10.99 10.41 -16.77
C SER A 3 -9.58 10.87 -17.16
N LEU A 4 -8.59 10.02 -16.86
CA LEU A 4 -7.20 10.14 -17.29
C LEU A 4 -6.88 9.02 -18.28
N ASP A 5 -6.10 9.30 -19.32
CA ASP A 5 -5.69 8.24 -20.25
C ASP A 5 -4.59 7.35 -19.66
N ILE A 6 -3.64 7.98 -18.95
CA ILE A 6 -2.47 7.32 -18.36
C ILE A 6 -2.25 7.89 -16.95
N TYR A 7 -1.93 7.01 -16.02
CA TYR A 7 -1.31 7.33 -14.74
C TYR A 7 0.03 6.59 -14.66
N VAL A 8 1.07 7.28 -14.18
CA VAL A 8 2.42 6.73 -14.03
C VAL A 8 2.84 6.89 -12.58
N ASP A 9 3.30 5.80 -11.97
CA ASP A 9 3.73 5.80 -10.57
C ASP A 9 4.68 4.62 -10.28
N GLY A 10 5.32 4.60 -9.12
CA GLY A 10 6.14 3.49 -8.65
C GLY A 10 5.39 2.48 -7.76
N ALA A 11 6.11 1.47 -7.29
CA ALA A 11 5.65 0.52 -6.28
C ALA A 11 6.77 0.13 -5.30
N ASP A 12 6.38 -0.29 -4.10
CA ASP A 12 7.30 -0.82 -3.09
C ASP A 12 7.61 -2.30 -3.35
N GLU A 13 6.61 -3.06 -3.81
CA GLU A 13 6.76 -4.41 -4.38
C GLU A 13 5.83 -4.59 -5.57
N ILE A 14 6.21 -5.45 -6.52
CA ILE A 14 5.38 -5.92 -7.64
C ILE A 14 5.61 -7.41 -7.89
N ASN A 15 4.53 -8.14 -8.13
CA ASN A 15 4.59 -9.58 -8.42
C ASN A 15 4.38 -9.91 -9.92
N PRO A 16 4.58 -11.17 -10.37
CA PRO A 16 4.42 -11.55 -11.77
C PRO A 16 3.02 -11.26 -12.37
N GLN A 17 1.99 -11.24 -11.53
CA GLN A 17 0.60 -10.89 -11.90
C GLN A 17 0.34 -9.38 -11.93
N LYS A 18 1.38 -8.55 -11.76
CA LYS A 18 1.32 -7.08 -11.72
C LYS A 18 0.49 -6.52 -10.55
N MET A 19 0.28 -7.32 -9.51
CA MET A 19 -0.24 -6.82 -8.24
C MET A 19 0.90 -6.14 -7.47
N MET A 20 0.57 -5.09 -6.71
CA MET A 20 1.57 -4.24 -6.08
C MET A 20 1.27 -4.00 -4.60
N ILE A 21 2.33 -3.86 -3.81
CA ILE A 21 2.29 -3.10 -2.56
C ILE A 21 2.82 -1.70 -2.83
N LYS A 22 2.07 -0.71 -2.35
CA LYS A 22 2.35 0.73 -2.43
C LYS A 22 2.08 1.37 -1.07
N GLY A 23 2.67 2.53 -0.83
CA GLY A 23 2.42 3.35 0.36
C GLY A 23 3.65 3.59 1.23
N GLY A 24 4.85 3.18 0.80
CA GLY A 24 6.10 3.59 1.42
C GLY A 24 6.19 5.12 1.58
N GLY A 25 5.76 5.86 0.56
CA GLY A 25 5.68 7.34 0.59
C GLY A 25 4.44 7.94 1.28
N ALA A 26 3.59 7.14 1.93
CA ALA A 26 2.38 7.60 2.64
C ALA A 26 1.32 8.34 1.78
N ALA A 27 1.35 8.20 0.45
CA ALA A 27 0.41 8.84 -0.48
C ALA A 27 -0.67 7.89 -1.05
N LEU A 28 -0.70 6.62 -0.60
CA LEU A 28 -1.46 5.51 -1.18
C LEU A 28 -2.95 5.77 -1.44
N THR A 29 -3.61 6.58 -0.60
CA THR A 29 -5.03 6.89 -0.80
C THR A 29 -5.25 7.71 -2.06
N ARG A 30 -4.46 8.76 -2.26
CA ARG A 30 -4.58 9.62 -3.44
C ARG A 30 -4.06 8.92 -4.69
N GLU A 31 -2.97 8.16 -4.57
CA GLU A 31 -2.46 7.31 -5.67
C GLU A 31 -3.55 6.37 -6.18
N LYS A 32 -4.28 5.69 -5.28
CA LYS A 32 -5.36 4.77 -5.66
C LYS A 32 -6.56 5.50 -6.28
N ILE A 33 -6.90 6.70 -5.79
CA ILE A 33 -7.96 7.54 -6.39
C ILE A 33 -7.59 7.93 -7.82
N VAL A 34 -6.37 8.40 -8.05
CA VAL A 34 -5.90 8.80 -9.39
C VAL A 34 -5.80 7.60 -10.32
N ALA A 35 -5.29 6.47 -9.84
CA ALA A 35 -5.23 5.22 -10.60
C ALA A 35 -6.62 4.74 -11.04
N ALA A 36 -7.64 4.86 -10.18
CA ALA A 36 -9.02 4.48 -10.50
C ALA A 36 -9.66 5.37 -11.58
N LEU A 37 -9.15 6.58 -11.80
CA LEU A 37 -9.60 7.47 -12.87
C LEU A 37 -8.85 7.22 -14.19
N ALA A 38 -7.76 6.46 -14.17
CA ALA A 38 -6.90 6.22 -15.32
C ALA A 38 -7.36 5.00 -16.12
N LYS A 39 -7.37 5.11 -17.46
CA LYS A 39 -7.60 3.97 -18.36
C LYS A 39 -6.44 2.99 -18.33
N ASN A 40 -5.21 3.52 -18.24
CA ASN A 40 -3.99 2.73 -18.15
C ASN A 40 -3.16 3.19 -16.96
N PHE A 41 -2.75 2.23 -16.11
CA PHE A 41 -1.75 2.47 -15.09
C PHE A 41 -0.42 1.84 -15.52
N ILE A 42 0.63 2.66 -15.61
CA ILE A 42 1.99 2.25 -15.93
C ILE A 42 2.82 2.35 -14.64
N CYS A 43 3.26 1.20 -14.13
CA CYS A 43 4.16 1.13 -12.99
C CYS A 43 5.63 1.14 -13.46
N ILE A 44 6.45 2.02 -12.89
CA ILE A 44 7.90 2.10 -13.16
C ILE A 44 8.65 1.72 -11.88
N VAL A 45 9.45 0.66 -11.94
CA VAL A 45 10.25 0.16 -10.82
C VAL A 45 11.61 -0.36 -11.29
N ASP A 46 12.58 -0.37 -10.39
CA ASP A 46 13.82 -1.13 -10.58
C ASP A 46 13.64 -2.62 -10.21
N SER A 47 14.62 -3.46 -10.56
CA SER A 47 14.52 -4.91 -10.37
C SER A 47 14.40 -5.34 -8.90
N SER A 48 14.85 -4.53 -7.94
CA SER A 48 14.74 -4.86 -6.50
C SER A 48 13.30 -4.90 -5.99
N LYS A 49 12.36 -4.31 -6.72
CA LYS A 49 10.93 -4.28 -6.35
C LYS A 49 10.17 -5.52 -6.82
N GLN A 50 10.78 -6.36 -7.66
CA GLN A 50 10.14 -7.58 -8.16
C GLN A 50 10.23 -8.69 -7.12
N VAL A 51 9.08 -9.23 -6.71
CA VAL A 51 8.97 -10.30 -5.71
C VAL A 51 8.00 -11.36 -6.19
N ASP A 52 8.23 -12.63 -5.85
CA ASP A 52 7.28 -13.70 -6.18
C ASP A 52 6.01 -13.63 -5.30
N VAL A 53 6.18 -13.23 -4.04
CA VAL A 53 5.12 -13.16 -3.04
C VAL A 53 5.10 -11.76 -2.44
N LEU A 54 3.96 -11.07 -2.55
CA LEU A 54 3.79 -9.75 -1.93
C LEU A 54 3.78 -9.88 -0.40
N GLY A 55 4.34 -8.87 0.26
CA GLY A 55 4.56 -8.81 1.70
C GLY A 55 5.78 -9.62 2.17
N SER A 56 6.68 -9.96 1.24
CA SER A 56 7.87 -10.78 1.56
C SER A 56 9.06 -9.94 1.98
N THR A 57 9.24 -8.75 1.40
CA THR A 57 10.36 -7.84 1.67
C THR A 57 9.88 -6.48 2.19
N PHE A 58 8.62 -6.12 1.96
CA PHE A 58 8.04 -4.85 2.38
C PHE A 58 6.75 -5.03 3.20
N PRO A 59 6.56 -4.30 4.33
CA PRO A 59 5.33 -4.36 5.10
C PRO A 59 4.17 -3.70 4.35
N LEU A 60 2.94 -4.17 4.55
CA LEU A 60 1.76 -3.56 3.91
C LEU A 60 1.38 -2.24 4.61
N PRO A 61 1.43 -1.07 3.95
CA PRO A 61 0.97 0.17 4.55
C PRO A 61 -0.56 0.27 4.54
N VAL A 62 -1.14 0.64 5.67
CA VAL A 62 -2.59 0.85 5.84
C VAL A 62 -2.83 2.25 6.39
N GLU A 63 -3.48 3.11 5.62
CA GLU A 63 -3.94 4.43 6.08
C GLU A 63 -5.19 4.29 6.95
N VAL A 64 -5.15 4.86 8.15
CA VAL A 64 -6.17 4.68 9.18
C VAL A 64 -6.57 6.02 9.78
N ILE A 65 -7.88 6.23 9.98
CA ILE A 65 -8.40 7.36 10.75
C ILE A 65 -7.79 7.31 12.16
N PRO A 66 -7.21 8.41 12.70
CA PRO A 66 -6.45 8.37 13.95
C PRO A 66 -7.17 7.71 15.13
N MET A 67 -8.46 7.99 15.31
CA MET A 67 -9.28 7.40 16.39
C MET A 67 -9.40 5.86 16.29
N ALA A 68 -9.26 5.30 15.09
CA ALA A 68 -9.47 3.88 14.82
C ALA A 68 -8.18 3.05 14.93
N ARG A 69 -7.01 3.69 15.15
CA ARG A 69 -5.69 3.03 15.16
C ARG A 69 -5.68 1.69 15.89
N SER A 70 -6.09 1.70 17.17
CA SER A 70 -6.02 0.52 18.02
C SER A 70 -7.02 -0.56 17.61
N GLN A 71 -8.21 -0.19 17.12
CA GLN A 71 -9.20 -1.16 16.66
C GLN A 71 -8.73 -1.85 15.37
N VAL A 72 -8.21 -1.09 14.42
CA VAL A 72 -7.67 -1.63 13.16
C VAL A 72 -6.44 -2.50 13.43
N ALA A 73 -5.52 -2.07 14.30
CA ALA A 73 -4.36 -2.86 14.70
C ALA A 73 -4.78 -4.24 15.27
N ARG A 74 -5.77 -4.30 16.17
CA ARG A 74 -6.27 -5.58 16.69
C ARG A 74 -6.82 -6.50 15.61
N LYS A 75 -7.52 -5.95 14.61
CA LYS A 75 -8.01 -6.74 13.47
C LYS A 75 -6.86 -7.27 12.61
N LEU A 76 -5.84 -6.46 12.37
CA LEU A 76 -4.65 -6.87 11.62
C LEU A 76 -3.88 -7.99 12.33
N VAL A 77 -3.77 -7.92 13.67
CA VAL A 77 -3.22 -9.01 14.49
C VAL A 77 -4.05 -10.29 14.34
N ALA A 78 -5.39 -10.19 14.38
CA ALA A 78 -6.25 -11.35 14.19
C ALA A 78 -6.14 -11.99 12.79
N LEU A 79 -5.69 -11.24 11.79
CA LEU A 79 -5.37 -11.73 10.44
C LEU A 79 -3.96 -12.34 10.33
N GLY A 80 -3.19 -12.37 11.42
CA GLY A 80 -1.82 -12.89 11.47
C GLY A 80 -0.74 -11.85 11.20
N GLY A 81 -1.11 -10.58 11.03
CA GLY A 81 -0.15 -9.49 10.82
C GLY A 81 0.45 -8.94 12.11
N ALA A 82 1.58 -8.27 11.99
CA ALA A 82 2.21 -7.48 13.05
C ALA A 82 2.18 -6.00 12.66
N PRO A 83 1.11 -5.25 13.01
CA PRO A 83 0.98 -3.85 12.67
C PRO A 83 1.87 -2.97 13.55
N GLU A 84 2.66 -2.12 12.92
CA GLU A 84 3.50 -1.10 13.54
C GLU A 84 3.00 0.29 13.18
N TYR A 85 2.92 1.20 14.15
CA TYR A 85 2.54 2.58 13.87
C TYR A 85 3.73 3.34 13.32
N ARG A 86 3.58 3.93 12.13
CA ARG A 86 4.62 4.76 11.52
C ARG A 86 4.69 6.11 12.24
N GLU A 87 5.55 6.19 13.24
CA GLU A 87 5.68 7.38 14.11
C GLU A 87 6.07 8.64 13.32
N GLY A 88 5.50 9.78 13.72
CA GLY A 88 5.80 11.08 13.12
C GLY A 88 5.23 11.30 11.72
N VAL A 89 4.54 10.31 11.13
CA VAL A 89 3.94 10.42 9.79
C VAL A 89 2.45 10.76 9.88
N VAL A 90 2.07 11.82 9.18
CA VAL A 90 0.68 12.21 8.90
C VAL A 90 0.53 12.28 7.40
N THR A 91 -0.47 11.60 6.84
CA THR A 91 -0.74 11.63 5.41
C THR A 91 -1.30 12.99 4.98
N ASP A 92 -1.30 13.26 3.68
CA ASP A 92 -1.96 14.45 3.12
C ASP A 92 -3.46 14.56 3.46
N ASN A 93 -4.08 13.47 3.92
CA ASN A 93 -5.50 13.42 4.30
C ASN A 93 -5.68 13.55 5.83
N GLY A 94 -4.62 13.83 6.59
CA GLY A 94 -4.67 13.96 8.05
C GLY A 94 -4.76 12.65 8.80
N ASN A 95 -4.45 11.52 8.15
CA ASN A 95 -4.51 10.19 8.74
C ASN A 95 -3.13 9.70 9.16
N ILE A 96 -3.11 8.55 9.82
CA ILE A 96 -1.90 7.83 10.20
C ILE A 96 -1.69 6.59 9.34
N ILE A 97 -0.49 6.01 9.40
CA ILE A 97 -0.16 4.74 8.74
C ILE A 97 0.13 3.66 9.79
N LEU A 98 -0.41 2.46 9.54
CA LEU A 98 0.07 1.22 10.15
C LEU A 98 0.82 0.42 9.08
N ASP A 99 2.08 0.10 9.31
CA ASP A 99 2.88 -0.80 8.49
C ASP A 99 2.72 -2.23 9.02
N VAL A 100 2.17 -3.12 8.20
CA VAL A 100 1.79 -4.47 8.65
C VAL A 100 2.81 -5.49 8.18
N HIS A 101 3.61 -5.98 9.12
CA HIS A 101 4.56 -7.05 8.92
C HIS A 101 3.87 -8.42 8.98
N ASN A 102 4.57 -9.48 8.58
CA ASN A 102 4.14 -10.88 8.68
C ASN A 102 2.86 -11.26 7.91
N LEU A 103 2.41 -10.43 6.96
CA LEU A 103 1.35 -10.77 6.03
C LEU A 103 1.93 -11.05 4.65
N LYS A 104 1.79 -12.29 4.18
CA LYS A 104 2.20 -12.70 2.83
C LYS A 104 0.98 -13.00 1.97
N PHE A 105 0.92 -12.45 0.78
CA PHE A 105 -0.19 -12.64 -0.15
C PHE A 105 0.18 -13.70 -1.20
N LEU A 106 -0.27 -14.93 -0.95
CA LEU A 106 -0.14 -16.02 -1.91
C LEU A 106 -1.20 -15.85 -2.99
N THR A 107 -0.76 -15.54 -4.20
CA THR A 107 -1.63 -15.63 -5.39
C THR A 107 -1.92 -17.10 -5.66
N ARG A 108 -3.20 -17.47 -5.73
CA ARG A 108 -3.62 -18.78 -6.24
C ARG A 108 -3.48 -18.85 -7.75
#